data_AF-A0A2P5XD31-F1
#
_entry.id   AF-A0A2P5XD31-F1
#
_cell.length_a   1.000
_cell.length_b   1.000
_cell.length_c   1.000
_cell.angle_alpha   90.00
_cell.angle_beta   90.00
_cell.angle_gamma   90.00
#
_symmetry.space_group_name_H-M   'P 1'
#
loop_
_entity.id
_entity.type
_entity.pdbx_description
1 polymer ?
#
loop_
_entity_poly.entity_id
_entity_poly.type
_entity_poly.pdbx_seq_one_letter_code
_entity_poly.pdbx_strand_id
1 'polypeptide(L)'
;MPRRKLRGLSIVQNLPNSEETNSEQQTGIGYSNVPNTDDEPTEIQKARLLVGYVGIIARNANLLPINYESWHHMLDSNKNQALDNIKERFALEVSDNYVKKALGKKWRDHKRTLKKEYFKKNISLEENLRNVPPRMLRYQWEDVVRFWNSKKGDDCERVGTTSRQKQKFMHTIGSKSFACVAEDDEQPSGQKVRHIQLFNITHRKKNGSPMTTEAAEIMEKLKDKKEEYEAIASSDSSVNLDNIDNRIITEVLGPERYGQQYMPLRSQAQAEVQRLKDQMAQM
;
A
#
# COMPACT_ATOMS: atom_id res chain seq x y z
N MET A 1 -6.90 -30.45 13.26
CA MET A 1 -5.60 -30.90 12.71
C MET A 1 -4.49 -30.48 13.66
N PRO A 2 -3.63 -31.38 14.17
CA PRO A 2 -2.65 -31.04 15.20
C PRO A 2 -1.39 -30.41 14.62
N ARG A 3 -0.95 -29.30 15.22
CA ARG A 3 0.29 -28.58 14.91
C ARG A 3 1.50 -29.46 15.27
N ARG A 4 2.45 -29.62 14.34
CA ARG A 4 3.72 -30.32 14.57
C ARG A 4 4.60 -29.50 15.53
N LYS A 5 5.08 -30.17 16.58
CA LYS A 5 6.11 -29.73 17.53
C LYS A 5 7.45 -29.57 16.82
N LEU A 6 8.14 -28.44 17.02
CA LEU A 6 9.57 -28.31 16.77
C LEU A 6 10.31 -28.89 17.98
N ARG A 7 11.11 -29.93 17.75
CA ARG A 7 12.08 -30.47 18.70
C ARG A 7 13.31 -29.57 18.70
N GLY A 8 13.80 -29.28 19.91
CA GLY A 8 14.98 -28.46 20.14
C GLY A 8 16.29 -29.16 19.79
N LEU A 9 17.31 -28.34 19.60
CA LEU A 9 18.71 -28.71 19.70
C LEU A 9 19.37 -27.64 20.58
N SER A 10 19.76 -28.05 21.78
CA SER A 10 20.73 -27.36 22.62
C SER A 10 22.13 -27.60 22.07
N ILE A 11 23.06 -26.65 22.23
CA ILE A 11 24.46 -26.92 22.60
C ILE A 11 25.10 -25.61 23.14
N VAL A 12 25.42 -25.70 24.44
CA VAL A 12 26.66 -25.32 25.14
C VAL A 12 27.14 -23.85 25.17
N GLN A 13 27.25 -23.38 26.42
CA GLN A 13 27.93 -22.18 26.91
C GLN A 13 29.44 -22.24 26.65
N ASN A 14 30.07 -21.08 26.40
CA ASN A 14 31.35 -20.72 27.00
C ASN A 14 31.55 -19.19 26.88
N LEU A 15 31.77 -18.56 28.03
CA LEU A 15 32.29 -17.21 28.21
C LEU A 15 33.72 -17.37 28.75
N PRO A 16 34.65 -16.49 28.37
CA PRO A 16 35.37 -15.77 29.42
C PRO A 16 35.41 -14.26 29.17
N ASN A 17 35.37 -13.51 30.27
CA ASN A 17 35.59 -12.07 30.35
C ASN A 17 37.03 -11.70 29.99
N SER A 18 37.22 -10.54 29.37
CA SER A 18 38.29 -9.59 29.73
C SER A 18 37.92 -8.18 29.27
N GLU A 19 38.08 -7.22 30.17
CA GLU A 19 37.97 -5.78 29.97
C GLU A 19 39.07 -5.28 29.01
N GLU A 20 38.76 -4.35 28.11
CA GLU A 20 39.47 -3.06 27.94
C GLU A 20 38.95 -2.25 26.71
N THR A 21 38.49 -1.05 27.03
CA THR A 21 38.48 0.25 26.31
C THR A 21 38.61 0.37 24.77
N ASN A 22 37.65 1.15 24.23
CA ASN A 22 37.74 2.19 23.20
C ASN A 22 38.36 1.86 21.82
N SER A 23 37.52 1.81 20.78
CA SER A 23 37.66 2.64 19.56
C SER A 23 36.55 2.34 18.53
N GLU A 24 36.26 3.35 17.73
CA GLU A 24 35.26 3.44 16.67
C GLU A 24 35.18 2.22 15.75
N GLN A 25 33.97 1.67 15.55
CA GLN A 25 33.66 0.91 14.33
C GLN A 25 32.23 1.17 13.85
N GLN A 26 32.15 1.92 12.75
CA GLN A 26 31.09 1.79 11.75
C GLN A 26 30.95 0.31 11.37
N THR A 27 29.74 -0.23 11.48
CA THR A 27 29.39 -1.51 10.89
C THR A 27 28.19 -1.34 9.97
N GLY A 28 28.50 -1.32 8.66
CA GLY A 28 27.53 -1.57 7.62
C GLY A 28 26.97 -2.97 7.77
N ILE A 29 25.65 -3.06 7.96
CA ILE A 29 24.95 -4.32 7.92
C ILE A 29 24.64 -4.60 6.45
N GLY A 30 25.50 -5.40 5.82
CA GLY A 30 25.22 -6.06 4.56
C GLY A 30 23.99 -6.95 4.72
N TYR A 31 22.96 -6.69 3.91
CA TYR A 31 21.81 -7.57 3.84
C TYR A 31 22.18 -8.79 2.99
N SER A 32 22.25 -9.92 3.67
CA SER A 32 22.46 -11.28 3.15
C SER A 32 21.60 -11.58 1.92
N ASN A 33 22.27 -12.16 0.92
CA ASN A 33 21.74 -12.73 -0.30
C ASN A 33 20.54 -13.67 -0.04
N VAL A 34 19.43 -13.39 -0.71
CA VAL A 34 18.35 -14.36 -0.94
C VAL A 34 18.68 -15.07 -2.26
N PRO A 35 18.49 -16.40 -2.39
CA PRO A 35 18.82 -17.11 -3.62
C PRO A 35 17.96 -16.61 -4.78
N ASN A 36 18.62 -16.20 -5.86
CA ASN A 36 18.00 -15.83 -7.13
C ASN A 36 17.32 -17.05 -7.74
N THR A 37 16.05 -16.91 -8.11
CA THR A 37 15.44 -17.70 -9.18
C THR A 37 15.50 -16.83 -10.44
N ASP A 38 16.32 -17.25 -11.40
CA ASP A 38 16.87 -16.46 -12.52
C ASP A 38 15.88 -16.06 -13.64
N ASP A 39 14.59 -15.93 -13.37
CA ASP A 39 13.59 -15.64 -14.41
C ASP A 39 12.58 -14.51 -14.06
N GLU A 40 12.91 -13.63 -13.11
CA GLU A 40 12.06 -12.47 -12.82
C GLU A 40 12.61 -11.19 -13.47
N PRO A 41 11.82 -10.45 -14.29
CA PRO A 41 12.27 -9.23 -14.94
C PRO A 41 12.90 -8.25 -13.95
N THR A 42 14.08 -7.71 -14.29
CA THR A 42 14.88 -6.80 -13.43
C THR A 42 14.08 -5.64 -12.85
N GLU A 43 13.07 -5.16 -13.57
CA GLU A 43 12.18 -4.07 -13.13
C GLU A 43 11.24 -4.48 -11.98
N ILE A 44 10.78 -5.73 -11.93
CA ILE A 44 9.95 -6.23 -10.82
C ILE A 44 10.78 -6.29 -9.53
N GLN A 45 12.05 -6.71 -9.64
CA GLN A 45 12.97 -6.76 -8.51
C GLN A 45 13.25 -5.35 -7.96
N LYS A 46 13.53 -4.37 -8.84
CA LYS A 46 13.71 -2.95 -8.45
C LYS A 46 12.46 -2.39 -7.77
N ALA A 47 11.26 -2.67 -8.30
CA ALA A 47 10.01 -2.22 -7.70
C ALA A 47 9.80 -2.79 -6.29
N ARG A 48 10.11 -4.08 -6.08
CA ARG A 48 10.04 -4.71 -4.75
C ARG A 48 11.02 -4.08 -3.76
N LEU A 49 12.26 -3.82 -4.19
CA LEU A 49 13.28 -3.15 -3.37
C LEU A 49 12.83 -1.75 -2.96
N LEU A 50 12.26 -0.97 -3.90
CA LEU A 50 11.71 0.35 -3.63
C LEU A 50 10.59 0.28 -2.58
N VAL A 51 9.61 -0.61 -2.74
CA VAL A 51 8.50 -0.78 -1.78
C VAL A 51 9.01 -1.17 -0.39
N GLY A 52 10.04 -2.01 -0.33
CA GLY A 52 10.74 -2.39 0.90
C GLY A 52 11.39 -1.17 1.57
N TYR A 53 12.16 -0.39 0.80
CA TYR A 53 12.87 0.79 1.29
C TYR A 53 11.93 1.90 1.77
N VAL A 54 10.85 2.18 1.02
CA VAL A 54 9.77 3.10 1.45
C VAL A 54 9.22 2.67 2.81
N GLY A 55 9.08 1.35 3.03
CA GLY A 55 8.66 0.80 4.33
C GLY A 55 9.69 1.02 5.45
N ILE A 56 10.99 1.02 5.15
CA ILE A 56 12.04 1.34 6.13
C ILE A 56 11.97 2.81 6.52
N ILE A 57 11.93 3.72 5.54
CA ILE A 57 11.82 5.16 5.77
C ILE A 57 10.57 5.50 6.58
N ALA A 58 9.42 4.90 6.23
CA ALA A 58 8.16 5.09 6.94
C ALA A 58 8.16 4.67 8.42
N ARG A 59 9.11 3.85 8.85
CA ARG A 59 9.28 3.40 10.24
C ARG A 59 10.34 4.19 11.01
N ASN A 60 11.06 5.08 10.34
CA ASN A 60 12.09 5.88 10.99
C ASN A 60 11.44 7.03 11.77
N ALA A 61 11.36 6.90 13.09
CA ALA A 61 10.73 7.88 13.98
C ALA A 61 11.42 9.26 13.98
N ASN A 62 12.68 9.36 13.54
CA ASN A 62 13.38 10.64 13.42
C ASN A 62 12.97 11.38 12.14
N LEU A 63 12.74 10.65 11.04
CA LEU A 63 12.31 11.25 9.77
C LEU A 63 10.80 11.46 9.74
N LEU A 64 10.02 10.47 10.17
CA LEU A 64 8.56 10.46 10.14
C LEU A 64 8.01 10.16 11.54
N PRO A 65 7.95 11.17 12.42
CA PRO A 65 7.50 11.01 13.81
C PRO A 65 6.11 10.38 13.91
N ILE A 66 5.93 9.51 14.91
CA ILE A 66 4.64 8.86 15.13
C ILE A 66 3.66 9.73 15.93
N ASN A 67 4.10 10.78 16.61
CA ASN A 67 3.23 11.58 17.46
C ASN A 67 2.27 12.51 16.71
N TYR A 68 2.46 12.74 15.41
CA TYR A 68 1.44 13.36 14.57
C TYR A 68 0.18 12.51 14.50
N GLU A 69 -0.98 13.03 14.86
CA GLU A 69 -2.25 12.27 14.80
C GLU A 69 -2.56 11.77 13.37
N SER A 70 -2.27 12.60 12.36
CA SER A 70 -2.61 12.35 10.96
C SER A 70 -1.42 12.65 10.05
N TRP A 71 -1.30 11.88 8.96
CA TRP A 71 -0.32 12.14 7.90
C TRP A 71 -0.48 13.53 7.28
N HIS A 72 -1.71 14.05 7.26
CA HIS A 72 -2.00 15.39 6.73
C HIS A 72 -1.49 16.51 7.64
N HIS A 73 -1.36 16.26 8.94
CA HIS A 73 -0.82 17.22 9.91
C HIS A 73 0.71 17.15 10.03
N MET A 74 1.33 16.10 9.48
CA MET A 74 2.78 16.00 9.44
C MET A 74 3.35 17.12 8.57
N LEU A 75 4.41 17.77 9.05
CA LEU A 75 5.06 18.86 8.35
C LEU A 75 5.59 18.39 7.00
N ASP A 76 5.51 19.26 6.00
CA ASP A 76 6.00 18.92 4.66
C ASP A 76 7.51 18.80 4.60
N SER A 77 8.25 19.45 5.51
CA SER A 77 9.70 19.24 5.67
C SER A 77 10.04 17.78 5.96
N ASN A 78 9.33 17.13 6.89
CA ASN A 78 9.49 15.70 7.18
C ASN A 78 9.20 14.84 5.94
N LYS A 79 8.09 15.13 5.23
CA LYS A 79 7.71 14.38 4.03
C LYS A 79 8.71 14.57 2.88
N ASN A 80 9.24 15.77 2.72
CA ASN A 80 10.23 16.11 1.69
C ASN A 80 11.57 15.46 2.00
N GLN A 81 12.06 15.55 3.25
CA GLN A 81 13.30 14.89 3.65
C GLN A 81 13.23 13.37 3.46
N ALA A 82 12.09 12.75 3.79
CA ALA A 82 11.86 11.32 3.54
C ALA A 82 11.84 10.97 2.04
N LEU A 83 11.29 11.85 1.20
CA LEU A 83 11.30 11.69 -0.26
C LEU A 83 12.71 11.82 -0.83
N ASP A 84 13.49 12.82 -0.39
CA ASP A 84 14.86 13.05 -0.83
C ASP A 84 15.74 11.84 -0.51
N ASN A 85 15.58 11.26 0.69
CA ASN A 85 16.23 10.00 1.10
C ASN A 85 15.92 8.80 0.18
N ILE A 86 14.77 8.81 -0.51
CA ILE A 86 14.41 7.78 -1.49
C ILE A 86 15.04 8.11 -2.84
N LYS A 87 14.95 9.37 -3.28
CA LYS A 87 15.53 9.82 -4.56
C LYS A 87 17.05 9.68 -4.62
N GLU A 88 17.72 9.78 -3.48
CA GLU A 88 19.17 9.55 -3.39
C GLU A 88 19.57 8.10 -3.76
N ARG A 89 18.65 7.13 -3.59
CA ARG A 89 18.92 5.70 -3.83
C ARG A 89 18.24 5.12 -5.06
N PHE A 90 17.17 5.76 -5.54
CA PHE A 90 16.34 5.25 -6.62
C PHE A 90 16.09 6.35 -7.65
N ALA A 91 16.37 6.06 -8.91
CA ALA A 91 15.89 6.86 -10.03
C ALA A 91 14.38 6.62 -10.19
N LEU A 92 13.57 7.60 -9.78
CA LEU A 92 12.12 7.47 -9.77
C LEU A 92 11.53 8.11 -11.02
N GLU A 93 10.85 7.31 -11.85
CA GLU A 93 10.02 7.80 -12.96
C GLU A 93 8.57 8.13 -12.55
N VAL A 94 8.29 8.09 -11.25
CA VAL A 94 6.97 8.35 -10.66
C VAL A 94 6.93 9.71 -9.98
N SER A 95 5.73 10.30 -9.89
CA SER A 95 5.57 11.61 -9.25
C SER A 95 5.86 11.58 -7.74
N ASP A 96 6.41 12.69 -7.25
CA ASP A 96 6.66 12.90 -5.82
C ASP A 96 5.41 12.71 -4.96
N ASN A 97 4.26 13.14 -5.47
CA ASN A 97 2.97 12.96 -4.79
C ASN A 97 2.61 11.49 -4.64
N TYR A 98 2.88 10.66 -5.65
CA TYR A 98 2.67 9.21 -5.57
C TYR A 98 3.53 8.58 -4.47
N VAL A 99 4.82 8.94 -4.43
CA VAL A 99 5.76 8.43 -3.42
C VAL A 99 5.35 8.88 -2.01
N LYS A 100 4.94 10.15 -1.83
CA LYS A 100 4.42 10.66 -0.55
C LYS A 100 3.15 9.95 -0.11
N LYS A 101 2.25 9.61 -1.05
CA LYS A 101 1.05 8.78 -0.75
C LYS A 101 1.46 7.38 -0.26
N ALA A 102 2.44 6.75 -0.91
CA ALA A 102 2.96 5.45 -0.53
C ALA A 102 3.63 5.48 0.86
N LEU A 103 4.46 6.48 1.13
CA LEU A 103 5.05 6.76 2.45
C LEU A 103 3.98 6.91 3.52
N GLY A 104 2.98 7.77 3.28
CA GLY A 104 1.89 8.00 4.22
C GLY A 104 1.08 6.74 4.51
N LYS A 105 0.86 5.87 3.51
CA LYS A 105 0.25 4.56 3.73
C LYS A 105 1.11 3.68 4.64
N LYS A 106 2.40 3.54 4.34
CA LYS A 106 3.33 2.71 5.14
C LYS A 106 3.47 3.23 6.58
N TRP A 107 3.46 4.55 6.77
CA TRP A 107 3.50 5.18 8.10
C TRP A 107 2.22 4.88 8.91
N ARG A 108 1.04 4.98 8.29
CA ARG A 108 -0.23 4.57 8.94
C ARG A 108 -0.27 3.07 9.26
N ASP A 109 0.21 2.24 8.34
CA ASP A 109 0.31 0.79 8.54
C ASP A 109 1.25 0.49 9.73
N HIS A 110 2.38 1.19 9.84
CA HIS A 110 3.30 1.06 10.97
C HIS A 110 2.63 1.45 12.29
N LYS A 111 1.95 2.59 12.36
CA LYS A 111 1.17 2.99 13.54
C LYS A 111 0.15 1.95 13.95
N ARG A 112 -0.55 1.36 13.00
CA ARG A 112 -1.52 0.28 13.25
C ARG A 112 -0.84 -0.94 13.85
N THR A 113 0.32 -1.33 13.32
CA THR A 113 1.13 -2.44 13.88
C THR A 113 1.55 -2.14 15.31
N LEU A 114 2.07 -0.93 15.58
CA LEU A 114 2.44 -0.52 16.94
C LEU A 114 1.25 -0.58 17.90
N LYS A 115 0.10 -0.02 17.51
CA LYS A 115 -1.12 -0.07 18.33
C LYS A 115 -1.53 -1.51 18.61
N LYS A 116 -1.44 -2.41 17.63
CA LYS A 116 -1.82 -3.81 17.79
C LYS A 116 -0.89 -4.57 18.75
N GLU A 117 0.41 -4.32 18.66
CA GLU A 117 1.41 -5.11 19.40
C GLU A 117 1.65 -4.57 20.82
N TYR A 118 1.64 -3.25 20.99
CA TYR A 118 2.10 -2.61 22.23
C TYR A 118 0.99 -1.91 23.01
N PHE A 119 -0.14 -1.56 22.38
CA PHE A 119 -1.25 -0.90 23.08
C PHE A 119 -2.38 -1.88 23.40
N LYS A 120 -2.79 -1.91 24.67
CA LYS A 120 -3.90 -2.75 25.15
C LYS A 120 -4.94 -1.89 25.85
N LYS A 121 -6.21 -2.04 25.45
CA LYS A 121 -7.35 -1.30 26.04
C LYS A 121 -7.69 -1.74 27.47
N ASN A 122 -7.30 -2.96 27.85
CA ASN A 122 -7.66 -3.56 29.14
C ASN A 122 -6.57 -3.38 30.22
N ILE A 123 -5.55 -2.55 29.98
CA ILE A 123 -4.52 -2.20 30.96
C ILE A 123 -4.53 -0.69 31.19
N SER A 124 -3.92 -0.24 32.29
CA SER A 124 -3.91 1.18 32.65
C SER A 124 -3.12 2.03 31.64
N LEU A 125 -3.38 3.34 31.64
CA LEU A 125 -2.60 4.31 30.86
C LEU A 125 -1.11 4.21 31.21
N GLU A 126 -0.77 4.18 32.50
CA GLU A 126 0.62 4.11 32.98
C GLU A 126 1.35 2.84 32.51
N GLU A 127 0.67 1.70 32.49
CA GLU A 127 1.25 0.46 31.95
C GLU A 127 1.49 0.55 30.44
N ASN A 128 0.56 1.14 29.68
CA ASN A 128 0.77 1.40 28.24
C ASN A 128 1.93 2.37 27.99
N LEU A 129 2.10 3.41 28.81
CA LEU A 129 3.21 4.37 28.70
C LEU A 129 4.58 3.72 28.96
N ARG A 130 4.63 2.70 29.84
CA ARG A 130 5.86 1.92 30.10
C ARG A 130 6.19 0.93 28.99
N ASN A 131 5.22 0.51 28.18
CA ASN A 131 5.40 -0.46 27.10
C ASN A 131 5.94 0.19 25.80
N VAL A 132 7.11 0.83 25.88
CA VAL A 132 7.74 1.54 24.76
C VAL A 132 8.33 0.53 23.75
N PRO A 133 7.95 0.59 22.46
CA PRO A 133 8.53 -0.28 21.45
C PRO A 133 10.05 -0.10 21.29
N PRO A 134 10.81 -1.16 20.94
CA PRO A 134 12.23 -1.03 20.64
C PRO A 134 12.47 -0.02 19.52
N ARG A 135 13.50 0.82 19.66
CA ARG A 135 13.87 1.90 18.71
C ARG A 135 12.82 3.03 18.57
N MET A 136 11.83 3.08 19.45
CA MET A 136 10.86 4.18 19.52
C MET A 136 11.35 5.26 20.48
N LEU A 137 11.13 6.53 20.14
CA LEU A 137 11.39 7.65 21.03
C LEU A 137 10.28 7.74 22.08
N ARG A 138 10.67 7.74 23.37
CA ARG A 138 9.73 7.72 24.50
C ARG A 138 8.68 8.83 24.42
N TYR A 139 9.09 10.08 24.20
CA TYR A 139 8.15 11.20 24.12
C TYR A 139 7.12 11.02 23.00
N GLN A 140 7.55 10.49 21.83
CA GLN A 140 6.62 10.22 20.74
C GLN A 140 5.63 9.10 21.08
N TRP A 141 6.09 8.07 21.78
CA TRP A 141 5.24 6.98 22.26
C TRP A 141 4.19 7.49 23.26
N GLU A 142 4.61 8.32 24.22
CA GLU A 142 3.74 8.89 25.25
C GLU A 142 2.60 9.70 24.62
N ASP A 143 2.90 10.58 23.66
CA ASP A 143 1.90 11.36 22.91
C ASP A 143 0.88 10.45 22.22
N VAL A 144 1.35 9.41 21.55
CA VAL A 144 0.50 8.48 20.78
C VAL A 144 -0.40 7.66 21.70
N VAL A 145 0.12 7.16 22.82
CA VAL A 145 -0.65 6.40 23.80
C VAL A 145 -1.72 7.28 24.46
N ARG A 146 -1.39 8.54 24.79
CA ARG A 146 -2.37 9.50 25.30
C ARG A 146 -3.48 9.76 24.27
N PHE A 147 -3.11 9.93 22.99
CA PHE A 147 -4.09 10.09 21.92
C PHE A 147 -5.01 8.86 21.79
N TRP A 148 -4.47 7.64 21.82
CA TRP A 148 -5.28 6.42 21.71
C TRP A 148 -6.21 6.17 22.90
N ASN A 149 -5.89 6.70 24.09
CA ASN A 149 -6.77 6.68 25.27
C ASN A 149 -7.75 7.86 25.32
N SER A 150 -7.63 8.82 24.41
CA SER A 150 -8.52 9.98 24.38
C SER A 150 -9.86 9.63 23.73
N LYS A 151 -10.92 10.39 24.08
CA LYS A 151 -12.22 10.31 23.41
C LYS A 151 -12.11 10.44 21.89
N LYS A 152 -11.23 11.34 21.42
CA LYS A 152 -10.96 11.55 19.99
C LYS A 152 -10.38 10.29 19.34
N GLY A 153 -9.43 9.63 20.01
CA GLY A 153 -8.84 8.37 19.55
C GLY A 153 -9.88 7.26 19.41
N ASP A 154 -10.77 7.13 20.40
CA ASP A 154 -11.87 6.16 20.38
C ASP A 154 -12.90 6.47 19.29
N ASP A 155 -13.28 7.74 19.12
CA ASP A 155 -14.21 8.15 18.06
C ASP A 155 -13.62 7.85 16.66
N CYS A 156 -12.33 8.12 16.45
CA CYS A 156 -11.63 7.76 15.21
C CYS A 156 -11.64 6.25 14.95
N GLU A 157 -11.42 5.43 15.98
CA GLU A 157 -11.46 3.97 15.87
C GLU A 157 -12.87 3.45 15.55
N ARG A 158 -13.90 4.03 16.17
CA ARG A 158 -15.32 3.71 15.88
C ARG A 158 -15.64 4.01 14.43
N VAL A 159 -15.31 5.22 13.94
CA VAL A 159 -15.52 5.61 12.54
C VAL A 159 -14.76 4.68 11.59
N GLY A 160 -13.52 4.32 11.90
CA GLY A 160 -12.73 3.38 11.09
C GLY A 160 -13.39 1.99 11.02
N THR A 161 -13.92 1.50 12.13
CA THR A 161 -14.61 0.20 12.22
C THR A 161 -15.91 0.21 11.42
N THR A 162 -16.76 1.23 11.60
CA THR A 162 -18.01 1.38 10.84
C THR A 162 -17.75 1.53 9.34
N SER A 163 -16.73 2.30 8.94
CA SER A 163 -16.33 2.42 7.54
C SER A 163 -15.85 1.09 6.96
N ARG A 164 -15.05 0.32 7.72
CA ARG A 164 -14.59 -1.00 7.27
C ARG A 164 -15.75 -2.00 7.13
N GLN A 165 -16.74 -1.95 8.00
CA GLN A 165 -17.95 -2.78 7.90
C GLN A 165 -18.77 -2.48 6.63
N LYS A 166 -18.69 -1.26 6.10
CA LYS A 166 -19.34 -0.87 4.83
C LYS A 166 -18.59 -1.33 3.58
N GLN A 167 -17.37 -1.85 3.71
CA GLN A 167 -16.62 -2.39 2.58
C GLN A 167 -17.19 -3.77 2.21
N LYS A 168 -17.97 -3.82 1.13
CA LYS A 168 -18.74 -5.01 0.74
C LYS A 168 -17.96 -6.06 -0.04
N PHE A 169 -16.92 -5.66 -0.78
CA PHE A 169 -16.13 -6.57 -1.60
C PHE A 169 -14.65 -6.16 -1.67
N MET A 170 -13.80 -7.13 -2.01
CA MET A 170 -12.34 -6.99 -2.15
C MET A 170 -11.89 -7.72 -3.42
N HIS A 171 -10.80 -7.26 -4.03
CA HIS A 171 -10.15 -8.00 -5.11
C HIS A 171 -9.52 -9.31 -4.60
N THR A 172 -9.36 -10.29 -5.48
CA THR A 172 -8.93 -11.67 -5.16
C THR A 172 -7.48 -11.97 -5.54
N ILE A 173 -6.79 -11.02 -6.18
CA ILE A 173 -5.46 -11.21 -6.78
C ILE A 173 -4.30 -11.23 -5.77
N GLY A 174 -4.62 -11.13 -4.47
CA GLY A 174 -3.64 -11.18 -3.39
C GLY A 174 -2.66 -10.02 -3.46
N SER A 175 -1.36 -10.31 -3.47
CA SER A 175 -0.29 -9.30 -3.55
C SER A 175 0.09 -8.91 -4.98
N LYS A 176 -0.51 -9.54 -6.01
CA LYS A 176 -0.32 -9.09 -7.39
C LYS A 176 -0.95 -7.71 -7.56
N SER A 177 -0.27 -6.84 -8.30
CA SER A 177 -0.82 -5.53 -8.65
C SER A 177 -1.82 -5.66 -9.81
N PHE A 178 -2.73 -4.69 -9.96
CA PHE A 178 -3.61 -4.64 -11.12
C PHE A 178 -2.85 -4.50 -12.44
N ALA A 179 -1.70 -3.80 -12.44
CA ALA A 179 -0.85 -3.67 -13.63
C ALA A 179 -0.26 -5.03 -14.06
N CYS A 180 0.20 -5.84 -13.11
CA CYS A 180 0.68 -7.20 -13.41
C CYS A 180 -0.45 -8.09 -13.93
N VAL A 181 -1.67 -7.96 -13.39
CA VAL A 181 -2.81 -8.73 -13.86
C VAL A 181 -3.23 -8.34 -15.27
N ALA A 182 -3.18 -7.04 -15.60
CA ALA A 182 -3.39 -6.58 -16.96
C ALA A 182 -2.31 -7.16 -17.90
N GLU A 183 -1.03 -7.05 -17.55
CA GLU A 183 0.07 -7.57 -18.36
C GLU A 183 -0.02 -9.09 -18.60
N ASP A 184 -0.35 -9.87 -17.55
CA ASP A 184 -0.55 -11.33 -17.65
C ASP A 184 -1.65 -11.70 -18.68
N ASP A 185 -2.69 -10.85 -18.84
CA ASP A 185 -3.83 -11.07 -19.74
C ASP A 185 -3.62 -10.45 -21.15
N GLU A 186 -2.85 -9.36 -21.24
CA GLU A 186 -2.46 -8.72 -22.50
C GLU A 186 -1.44 -9.57 -23.29
N GLN A 187 -0.51 -10.24 -22.61
CA GLN A 187 0.54 -11.05 -23.24
C GLN A 187 0.01 -12.14 -24.20
N PRO A 188 -0.95 -13.00 -23.81
CA PRO A 188 -1.49 -14.02 -24.72
C PRO A 188 -2.48 -13.45 -25.74
N SER A 189 -3.21 -12.37 -25.41
CA SER A 189 -4.28 -11.83 -26.25
C SER A 189 -3.80 -10.80 -27.27
N GLY A 190 -2.67 -10.13 -27.01
CA GLY A 190 -2.18 -8.97 -27.76
C GLY A 190 -3.09 -7.74 -27.65
N GLN A 191 -4.18 -7.82 -26.88
CA GLN A 191 -5.19 -6.78 -26.77
C GLN A 191 -5.13 -6.14 -25.38
N LYS A 192 -5.16 -4.81 -25.33
CA LYS A 192 -5.16 -4.06 -24.07
C LYS A 192 -6.37 -4.43 -23.21
N VAL A 193 -6.12 -4.65 -21.93
CA VAL A 193 -7.18 -4.98 -20.96
C VAL A 193 -7.94 -3.71 -20.59
N ARG A 194 -9.24 -3.68 -20.86
CA ARG A 194 -10.12 -2.56 -20.51
C ARG A 194 -10.52 -2.61 -19.03
N HIS A 195 -10.95 -1.49 -18.44
CA HIS A 195 -11.29 -1.42 -17.00
C HIS A 195 -12.38 -2.39 -16.58
N ILE A 196 -13.44 -2.56 -17.39
CA ILE A 196 -14.50 -3.51 -17.05
C ILE A 196 -13.97 -4.95 -17.07
N GLN A 197 -13.08 -5.29 -18.00
CA GLN A 197 -12.42 -6.60 -18.06
C GLN A 197 -11.49 -6.82 -16.86
N LEU A 198 -10.69 -5.81 -16.52
CA LEU A 198 -9.82 -5.86 -15.34
C LEU A 198 -10.63 -6.04 -14.05
N PHE A 199 -11.80 -5.40 -13.94
CA PHE A 199 -12.71 -5.60 -12.80
C PHE A 199 -13.15 -7.06 -12.70
N ASN A 200 -13.58 -7.63 -13.83
CA ASN A 200 -14.02 -9.03 -13.91
C ASN A 200 -12.93 -10.01 -13.48
N ILE A 201 -11.70 -9.84 -13.96
CA ILE A 201 -10.56 -10.71 -13.61
C ILE A 201 -10.26 -10.60 -12.12
N THR A 202 -10.22 -9.37 -11.60
CA THR A 202 -9.75 -9.08 -10.25
C THR A 202 -10.76 -9.38 -9.14
N HIS A 203 -12.04 -9.56 -9.47
CA HIS A 203 -13.11 -9.81 -8.50
C HIS A 203 -13.76 -11.21 -8.64
N ARG A 204 -13.10 -12.11 -9.40
CA ARG A 204 -13.47 -13.53 -9.51
C ARG A 204 -12.57 -14.41 -8.67
N LYS A 205 -13.12 -15.51 -8.18
CA LYS A 205 -12.37 -16.60 -7.55
C LYS A 205 -11.61 -17.40 -8.62
N LYS A 206 -10.69 -18.26 -8.20
CA LYS A 206 -9.92 -19.14 -9.11
C LYS A 206 -10.78 -20.06 -9.97
N ASN A 207 -11.98 -20.42 -9.50
CA ASN A 207 -12.95 -21.23 -10.24
C ASN A 207 -13.85 -20.38 -11.16
N GLY A 208 -13.56 -19.10 -11.34
CA GLY A 208 -14.30 -18.18 -12.21
C GLY A 208 -15.56 -17.58 -11.60
N SER A 209 -16.04 -18.02 -10.42
CA SER A 209 -17.25 -17.45 -9.82
C SER A 209 -16.98 -16.11 -9.13
N PRO A 210 -17.99 -15.21 -9.02
CA PRO A 210 -17.85 -13.95 -8.31
C PRO A 210 -17.47 -14.16 -6.83
N MET A 211 -16.73 -13.19 -6.27
CA MET A 211 -16.29 -13.26 -4.87
C MET A 211 -17.46 -13.23 -3.87
N THR A 212 -18.40 -12.32 -4.09
CA THR A 212 -19.62 -12.11 -3.28
C THR A 212 -20.83 -11.90 -4.19
N THR A 213 -22.04 -11.95 -3.62
CA THR A 213 -23.29 -11.64 -4.33
C THR A 213 -23.29 -10.20 -4.84
N GLU A 214 -22.80 -9.24 -4.05
CA GLU A 214 -22.71 -7.84 -4.45
C GLU A 214 -21.71 -7.63 -5.60
N ALA A 215 -20.60 -8.38 -5.61
CA ALA A 215 -19.67 -8.34 -6.73
C ALA A 215 -20.32 -8.87 -8.01
N ALA A 216 -21.18 -9.90 -7.91
CA ALA A 216 -21.95 -10.41 -9.05
C ALA A 216 -22.94 -9.36 -9.59
N GLU A 217 -23.71 -8.72 -8.70
CA GLU A 217 -24.65 -7.65 -9.06
C GLU A 217 -23.94 -6.47 -9.74
N ILE A 218 -22.74 -6.10 -9.28
CA ILE A 218 -21.92 -5.05 -9.89
C ILE A 218 -21.43 -5.47 -11.28
N MET A 219 -20.93 -6.70 -11.42
CA MET A 219 -20.48 -7.22 -12.72
C MET A 219 -21.60 -7.23 -13.75
N GLU A 220 -22.82 -7.59 -13.33
CA GLU A 220 -24.02 -7.56 -14.16
C GLU A 220 -24.36 -6.13 -14.60
N LYS A 221 -24.42 -5.17 -13.67
CA LYS A 221 -24.65 -3.76 -14.00
C LYS A 221 -23.60 -3.17 -14.93
N LEU A 222 -22.32 -3.52 -14.75
CA LEU A 222 -21.24 -3.09 -15.64
C LEU A 222 -21.41 -3.67 -17.04
N LYS A 223 -21.87 -4.92 -17.15
CA LYS A 223 -22.15 -5.58 -18.42
C LYS A 223 -23.32 -4.92 -19.14
N ASP A 224 -24.45 -4.72 -18.46
CA ASP A 224 -25.65 -4.09 -19.03
C ASP A 224 -25.34 -2.67 -19.53
N LYS A 225 -24.62 -1.88 -18.73
CA LYS A 225 -24.20 -0.53 -19.12
C LYS A 225 -23.24 -0.54 -20.31
N LYS A 226 -22.32 -1.51 -20.36
CA LYS A 226 -21.43 -1.66 -21.50
C LYS A 226 -22.20 -1.92 -22.80
N GLU A 227 -23.19 -2.81 -22.76
CA GLU A 227 -24.04 -3.10 -23.92
C GLU A 227 -24.86 -1.87 -24.36
N GLU A 228 -25.41 -1.10 -23.40
CA GLU A 228 -26.11 0.17 -23.66
C GLU A 228 -25.20 1.19 -24.40
N TYR A 229 -23.98 1.41 -23.90
CA TYR A 229 -23.05 2.35 -24.51
C TYR A 229 -22.48 1.87 -25.85
N GLU A 230 -22.25 0.56 -26.03
CA GLU A 230 -21.81 0.00 -27.31
C GLU A 230 -22.90 0.13 -28.39
N ALA A 231 -24.18 -0.02 -28.03
CA ALA A 231 -25.30 0.26 -28.92
C ALA A 231 -25.36 1.73 -29.36
N ILE A 232 -25.11 2.66 -28.42
CA ILE A 232 -25.06 4.11 -28.73
C ILE A 232 -23.86 4.45 -29.61
N ALA A 233 -22.67 3.92 -29.30
CA ALA A 233 -21.45 4.16 -30.07
C ALA A 233 -21.54 3.60 -31.50
N SER A 234 -22.30 2.54 -31.72
CA SER A 234 -22.61 2.05 -33.07
C SER A 234 -23.41 3.04 -33.93
N SER A 235 -24.00 4.08 -33.33
CA SER A 235 -24.70 5.17 -34.04
C SER A 235 -23.88 6.45 -34.19
N ASP A 236 -22.83 6.65 -33.38
CA ASP A 236 -22.01 7.87 -33.35
C ASP A 236 -20.52 7.50 -33.28
N SER A 237 -19.83 7.56 -34.43
CA SER A 237 -18.45 7.07 -34.61
C SER A 237 -17.35 7.87 -33.87
N SER A 238 -17.72 8.88 -33.09
CA SER A 238 -16.80 9.82 -32.43
C SER A 238 -16.37 9.43 -31.00
N VAL A 239 -16.88 8.32 -30.45
CA VAL A 239 -16.74 8.02 -29.01
C VAL A 239 -15.51 7.14 -28.69
N ASN A 240 -14.61 7.65 -27.84
CA ASN A 240 -13.44 6.92 -27.36
C ASN A 240 -13.83 5.82 -26.32
N LEU A 241 -13.52 4.55 -26.62
CA LEU A 241 -13.88 3.37 -25.82
C LEU A 241 -13.31 3.36 -24.39
N ASP A 242 -12.09 3.85 -24.15
CA ASP A 242 -11.51 3.91 -22.80
C ASP A 242 -12.19 4.99 -21.94
N ASN A 243 -12.74 6.03 -22.58
CA ASN A 243 -13.55 7.03 -21.91
C ASN A 243 -14.91 6.46 -21.49
N ILE A 244 -15.50 5.58 -22.32
CA ILE A 244 -16.74 4.88 -22.02
C ILE A 244 -16.60 3.98 -20.78
N ASP A 245 -15.53 3.18 -20.71
CA ASP A 245 -15.30 2.28 -19.57
C ASP A 245 -15.16 3.04 -18.24
N ASN A 246 -14.38 4.12 -18.24
CA ASN A 246 -14.21 4.97 -17.06
C ASN A 246 -15.51 5.63 -16.62
N ARG A 247 -16.33 6.06 -17.59
CA ARG A 247 -17.65 6.63 -17.33
C ARG A 247 -18.60 5.59 -16.75
N ILE A 248 -18.68 4.39 -17.34
CA ILE A 248 -19.51 3.28 -16.83
C ILE A 248 -19.10 2.91 -15.41
N ILE A 249 -17.80 2.73 -15.17
CA ILE A 249 -17.28 2.39 -13.84
C ILE A 249 -17.67 3.50 -12.85
N THR A 250 -17.58 4.76 -13.25
CA THR A 250 -17.96 5.90 -12.40
C THR A 250 -19.46 5.95 -12.12
N GLU A 251 -20.31 5.63 -13.11
CA GLU A 251 -21.76 5.55 -12.96
C GLU A 251 -22.19 4.39 -12.04
N VAL A 252 -21.53 3.24 -12.13
CA VAL A 252 -21.89 2.04 -11.35
C VAL A 252 -21.27 2.04 -9.95
N LEU A 253 -20.00 2.45 -9.82
CA LEU A 253 -19.26 2.41 -8.55
C LEU A 253 -19.16 3.76 -7.83
N GLY A 254 -19.56 4.85 -8.50
CA GLY A 254 -19.38 6.22 -8.04
C GLY A 254 -18.02 6.82 -8.49
N PRO A 255 -17.72 8.08 -8.16
CA PRO A 255 -16.40 8.65 -8.42
C PRO A 255 -15.34 8.01 -7.52
N GLU A 256 -14.08 7.97 -7.97
CA GLU A 256 -12.96 7.50 -7.18
C GLU A 256 -12.86 8.26 -5.85
N ARG A 257 -12.94 7.50 -4.74
CA ARG A 257 -12.82 8.06 -3.38
C ARG A 257 -11.49 7.69 -2.74
N TYR A 258 -11.01 8.55 -1.84
CA TYR A 258 -9.85 8.24 -0.98
C TYR A 258 -10.04 6.89 -0.27
N GLY A 259 -9.22 5.90 -0.61
CA GLY A 259 -9.25 4.55 -0.04
C GLY A 259 -9.97 3.51 -0.89
N GLN A 260 -10.68 3.90 -1.94
CA GLN A 260 -11.02 2.98 -3.04
C GLN A 260 -9.75 2.83 -3.90
N GLN A 261 -9.27 1.59 -4.05
CA GLN A 261 -8.33 1.29 -5.11
C GLN A 261 -9.12 1.24 -6.42
N TYR A 262 -9.29 2.39 -7.07
CA TYR A 262 -9.57 2.37 -8.50
C TYR A 262 -8.37 1.74 -9.19
N MET A 263 -8.64 0.99 -10.25
CA MET A 263 -7.63 0.33 -11.06
C MET A 263 -7.05 1.37 -12.01
N PRO A 264 -5.87 1.98 -11.75
CA PRO A 264 -5.31 2.90 -12.73
C PRO A 264 -4.68 2.02 -13.79
N LEU A 265 -5.22 2.01 -15.02
CA LEU A 265 -4.49 1.44 -16.14
C LEU A 265 -3.16 2.18 -16.29
N ARG A 266 -2.10 1.43 -16.61
CA ARG A 266 -0.76 1.98 -16.90
C ARG A 266 -0.82 3.09 -17.95
N SER A 267 -1.74 2.97 -18.92
CA SER A 267 -1.99 3.97 -19.96
C SER A 267 -2.52 5.30 -19.42
N GLN A 268 -3.37 5.30 -18.38
CA GLN A 268 -3.93 6.52 -17.80
C GLN A 268 -2.90 7.26 -16.94
N ALA A 269 -2.11 6.51 -16.16
CA ALA A 269 -0.98 7.06 -15.42
C ALA A 269 0.12 7.59 -16.36
N GLN A 270 0.41 6.89 -17.46
CA GLN A 270 1.35 7.36 -18.49
C GLN A 270 0.81 8.57 -19.27
N ALA A 271 -0.48 8.60 -19.59
CA ALA A 271 -1.11 9.73 -20.29
C ALA A 271 -1.19 10.98 -19.41
N GLU A 272 -1.48 10.85 -18.11
CA GLU A 272 -1.43 11.98 -17.17
C GLU A 272 0.01 12.49 -16.99
N VAL A 273 0.99 11.58 -16.86
CA VAL A 273 2.41 11.95 -16.79
C VAL A 273 2.85 12.65 -18.07
N GLN A 274 2.44 12.16 -19.25
CA GLN A 274 2.78 12.78 -20.52
C GLN A 274 2.11 14.15 -20.69
N ARG A 275 0.81 14.27 -20.36
CA ARG A 275 0.10 15.54 -20.38
C ARG A 275 0.75 16.59 -19.46
N LEU A 276 1.18 16.18 -18.28
CA LEU A 276 1.90 17.07 -17.35
C LEU A 276 3.28 17.46 -17.89
N LYS A 277 4.00 16.55 -18.55
CA LYS A 277 5.26 16.85 -19.25
C LYS A 277 5.04 17.87 -20.38
N ASP A 278 3.99 17.70 -21.17
CA ASP A 278 3.69 18.58 -22.30
C ASP A 278 3.29 19.99 -21.82
N GLN A 279 2.57 20.09 -20.69
CA GLN A 279 2.26 21.39 -20.05
C GLN A 279 3.50 22.09 -19.49
N MET A 280 4.46 21.34 -18.98
CA MET A 280 5.73 21.89 -18.48
C MET A 280 6.68 22.31 -19.59
N ALA A 281 6.59 21.72 -20.78
CA ALA A 281 7.40 22.11 -21.94
C ALA A 281 6.90 23.39 -22.64
N GLN A 282 5.70 23.88 -22.28
CA GLN A 282 5.09 25.10 -22.80
C GLN A 282 5.25 26.32 -21.89
N MET A 283 5.87 26.17 -20.70
CA MET A 283 6.34 27.26 -19.84
C MET A 283 7.82 27.52 -20.06
#